data_AF-A0A819XJ79-F1
#
_entry.id   AF-A0A819XJ79-F1
#
_cell.length_a   1.000
_cell.length_b   1.000
_cell.length_c   1.000
_cell.angle_alpha   90.00
_cell.angle_beta   90.00
_cell.angle_gamma   90.00
#
_symmetry.space_group_name_H-M   'P 1'
#
loop_
_entity.id
_entity.type
_entity.pdbx_description
1 polymer ?
#
loop_
_entity_poly.entity_id
_entity_poly.type
_entity_poly.pdbx_seq_one_letter_code
_entity_poly.pdbx_strand_id
1 'polypeptide(L)'
;CVKWGNKTSSTPIERQSPFYTHAFTYQYNSNTGKAPSNEFSAPASGPEDFHCDRPNVGLVDMLSLGASDFRIDATKHISPEDLSAIKKKVQIKMGGKLPDDFFVWLEVLTGGEAQYIWTGPSWYGTKFANILKQDLILDLEVDKIKMWDGLYPKEPFHNPTVPRHCVVIQNDDHDQQNPVHRNFEIRLFTNPNGVTDNNNNDWPIRFILSSYYHAYGDLVPYIKAHEPMACAYVGNGYTRTHRDIPVINAMRAWMKLTPISEASLDIGHCT
;
A
#
# COMPACT_ATOMS: atom_id res chain seq x y z
N CYS A 1 -10.42 -17.49 -29.67
CA CYS A 1 -10.82 -17.15 -28.28
C CYS A 1 -11.81 -18.18 -27.79
N VAL A 2 -11.47 -18.92 -26.74
CA VAL A 2 -12.34 -19.96 -26.17
C VAL A 2 -13.36 -19.28 -25.25
N LYS A 3 -14.64 -19.63 -25.38
CA LYS A 3 -15.68 -19.23 -24.42
C LYS A 3 -15.51 -20.06 -23.15
N TRP A 4 -15.33 -19.41 -22.01
CA TRP A 4 -15.39 -20.07 -20.70
C TRP A 4 -16.78 -19.89 -20.11
N GLY A 5 -17.23 -20.90 -19.37
CA GLY A 5 -18.48 -20.86 -18.60
C GLY A 5 -18.43 -19.82 -17.47
N ASN A 6 -19.54 -19.69 -16.73
CA ASN A 6 -19.71 -18.70 -15.66
C ASN A 6 -18.50 -18.61 -14.72
N LYS A 7 -18.16 -17.38 -14.30
CA LYS A 7 -17.18 -17.08 -13.24
C LYS A 7 -17.40 -18.03 -12.07
N THR A 8 -16.48 -18.96 -11.86
CA THR A 8 -16.44 -19.78 -10.65
C THR A 8 -15.92 -18.90 -9.52
N SER A 9 -16.82 -18.33 -8.73
CA SER A 9 -16.53 -17.74 -7.41
C SER A 9 -16.10 -18.81 -6.39
N SER A 10 -15.25 -19.76 -6.78
CA SER A 10 -15.05 -21.03 -6.08
C SER A 10 -13.65 -21.62 -6.32
N THR A 11 -12.58 -20.87 -6.02
CA THR A 11 -11.32 -21.51 -5.63
C THR A 11 -11.59 -22.41 -4.40
N PRO A 12 -10.90 -23.55 -4.21
CA PRO A 12 -10.99 -24.32 -2.95
C PRO A 12 -10.70 -23.41 -1.75
N ILE A 13 -11.29 -23.68 -0.57
CA ILE A 13 -11.14 -22.80 0.62
C ILE A 13 -9.67 -22.56 1.03
N GLU A 14 -8.78 -23.46 0.61
CA GLU A 14 -7.32 -23.42 0.82
C GLU A 14 -6.58 -22.46 -0.14
N ARG A 15 -7.27 -21.99 -1.20
CA ARG A 15 -6.77 -21.11 -2.27
C ARG A 15 -7.60 -19.84 -2.44
N GLN A 16 -8.56 -19.58 -1.56
CA GLN A 16 -9.29 -18.32 -1.54
C GLN A 16 -8.45 -17.26 -0.83
N SER A 17 -8.46 -16.01 -1.32
CA SER A 17 -7.97 -14.88 -0.53
C SER A 17 -8.65 -14.89 0.84
N PRO A 18 -7.96 -14.57 1.95
CA PRO A 18 -8.64 -14.47 3.24
C PRO A 18 -9.74 -13.42 3.13
N PHE A 19 -11.00 -13.88 3.15
CA PHE A 19 -12.17 -13.03 3.21
C PHE A 19 -12.65 -13.07 4.66
N TYR A 20 -12.62 -11.90 5.29
CA TYR A 20 -13.29 -11.68 6.56
C TYR A 20 -14.66 -11.09 6.26
N THR A 21 -15.62 -11.41 7.12
CA THR A 21 -16.98 -10.88 7.02
C THR A 21 -17.24 -9.93 8.17
N HIS A 22 -18.44 -9.32 8.23
CA HIS A 22 -18.84 -8.33 9.23
C HIS A 22 -18.65 -8.83 10.68
N ALA A 23 -18.51 -10.14 10.86
CA ALA A 23 -18.27 -10.80 12.14
C ALA A 23 -16.77 -11.10 12.42
N PHE A 24 -15.83 -10.64 11.60
CA PHE A 24 -14.38 -10.92 11.68
C PHE A 24 -14.03 -12.42 11.68
N THR A 25 -14.85 -13.24 11.03
CA THR A 25 -14.65 -14.70 10.96
C THR A 25 -13.99 -15.11 9.65
N TYR A 26 -12.94 -15.92 9.72
CA TYR A 26 -12.31 -16.62 8.60
C TYR A 26 -12.92 -18.03 8.44
N GLN A 27 -13.22 -18.44 7.20
CA GLN A 27 -13.80 -19.76 6.84
C GLN A 27 -15.22 -20.04 7.36
N TYR A 28 -15.39 -20.43 8.62
CA TYR A 28 -16.69 -20.82 9.19
C TYR A 28 -17.01 -19.93 10.37
N ASN A 29 -18.23 -19.40 10.39
CA ASN A 29 -18.72 -18.65 11.54
C ASN A 29 -18.95 -19.61 12.72
N SER A 30 -18.26 -19.38 13.84
CA SER A 30 -18.30 -20.26 15.02
C SER A 30 -19.69 -20.40 15.65
N ASN A 31 -20.58 -19.43 15.44
CA ASN A 31 -21.94 -19.46 15.99
C ASN A 31 -22.92 -20.24 15.10
N THR A 32 -22.63 -20.39 13.80
CA THR A 32 -23.57 -21.00 12.83
C THR A 32 -23.02 -22.23 12.13
N GLY A 33 -21.72 -22.48 12.19
CA GLY A 33 -21.05 -23.58 11.49
C GLY A 33 -21.09 -23.47 9.97
N LYS A 34 -21.51 -22.33 9.41
CA LYS A 34 -21.66 -22.11 7.97
C LYS A 34 -20.57 -21.19 7.43
N ALA A 35 -20.26 -21.36 6.15
CA ALA A 35 -19.42 -20.41 5.40
C ALA A 35 -20.13 -19.05 5.35
N PRO A 36 -19.44 -17.94 5.63
CA PRO A 36 -20.08 -16.65 5.74
C PRO A 36 -20.33 -16.05 4.34
N SER A 37 -21.34 -15.19 4.23
CA SER A 37 -21.68 -14.51 2.97
C SER A 37 -20.63 -13.46 2.61
N ASN A 38 -20.16 -13.45 1.35
CA ASN A 38 -19.22 -12.44 0.85
C ASN A 38 -19.77 -11.03 1.06
N GLU A 39 -19.02 -10.19 1.76
CA GLU A 39 -19.47 -8.86 2.19
C GLU A 39 -19.22 -7.79 1.13
N PHE A 40 -18.21 -7.98 0.29
CA PHE A 40 -17.90 -7.07 -0.80
C PHE A 40 -17.71 -7.85 -2.09
N SER A 41 -17.99 -7.21 -3.23
CA SER A 41 -17.65 -7.76 -4.54
C SER A 41 -16.13 -7.71 -4.74
N ALA A 42 -15.36 -8.37 -3.89
CA ALA A 42 -13.96 -8.67 -4.16
C ALA A 42 -13.97 -9.86 -5.11
N PRO A 43 -13.67 -9.69 -6.42
CA PRO A 43 -13.40 -10.85 -7.24
C PRO A 43 -12.18 -11.54 -6.63
N ALA A 44 -12.34 -12.76 -6.13
CA ALA A 44 -11.21 -13.66 -5.96
C ALA A 44 -10.50 -13.66 -7.32
N SER A 45 -9.32 -13.04 -7.37
CA SER A 45 -8.59 -12.79 -8.60
C SER A 45 -7.34 -13.64 -8.57
N GLY A 46 -7.44 -14.82 -9.16
CA GLY A 46 -6.33 -15.72 -9.40
C GLY A 46 -5.61 -15.43 -10.72
N PRO A 47 -4.45 -16.06 -10.95
CA PRO A 47 -3.66 -15.90 -12.16
C PRO A 47 -4.37 -16.42 -13.43
N GLU A 48 -5.48 -17.13 -13.28
CA GLU A 48 -6.35 -17.61 -14.38
C GLU A 48 -7.58 -16.72 -14.62
N ASP A 49 -7.93 -15.85 -13.67
CA ASP A 49 -9.07 -14.91 -13.80
C ASP A 49 -8.76 -13.72 -14.73
N PHE A 50 -7.48 -13.58 -15.10
CA PHE A 50 -7.00 -12.65 -16.09
C PHE A 50 -7.37 -13.12 -17.50
N HIS A 51 -8.55 -12.69 -17.95
CA HIS A 51 -9.03 -12.98 -19.31
C HIS A 51 -7.96 -12.63 -20.36
N CYS A 52 -7.46 -13.65 -21.06
CA CYS A 52 -6.39 -13.55 -22.06
C CYS A 52 -5.10 -12.93 -21.52
N ASP A 53 -4.80 -13.10 -20.22
CA ASP A 53 -3.58 -12.58 -19.59
C ASP A 53 -3.46 -11.04 -19.62
N ARG A 54 -4.55 -10.34 -19.96
CA ARG A 54 -4.56 -8.89 -20.24
C ARG A 54 -4.00 -8.04 -19.10
N PRO A 55 -4.33 -8.26 -17.83
CA PRO A 55 -3.72 -7.50 -16.73
C PRO A 55 -2.21 -7.69 -16.63
N ASN A 56 -1.69 -8.92 -16.83
CA ASN A 56 -0.24 -9.16 -16.83
C ASN A 56 0.44 -8.50 -18.04
N VAL A 57 -0.21 -8.54 -19.21
CA VAL A 57 0.27 -7.83 -20.41
C VAL A 57 0.28 -6.32 -20.17
N GLY A 58 -0.77 -5.77 -19.55
CA GLY A 58 -0.82 -4.34 -19.21
C GLY A 58 0.30 -3.92 -18.26
N LEU A 59 0.63 -4.74 -17.25
CA LEU A 59 1.78 -4.47 -16.37
C LEU A 59 3.10 -4.48 -17.15
N VAL A 60 3.29 -5.46 -18.03
CA VAL A 60 4.49 -5.56 -18.88
C VAL A 60 4.60 -4.39 -19.85
N ASP A 61 3.48 -3.97 -20.45
CA ASP A 61 3.43 -2.83 -21.37
C ASP A 61 3.81 -1.53 -20.63
N MET A 62 3.31 -1.31 -19.42
CA MET A 62 3.68 -0.16 -18.60
C MET A 62 5.18 -0.14 -18.29
N LEU A 63 5.74 -1.27 -17.87
CA LEU A 63 7.18 -1.38 -17.62
C LEU A 63 7.99 -1.15 -18.91
N SER A 64 7.53 -1.69 -20.04
CA SER A 64 8.17 -1.54 -21.36
C SER A 64 8.11 -0.09 -21.89
N LEU A 65 7.09 0.67 -21.47
CA LEU A 65 6.94 2.10 -21.77
C LEU A 65 7.75 3.00 -20.82
N GLY A 66 8.47 2.42 -19.86
CA GLY A 66 9.36 3.14 -18.95
C GLY A 66 8.76 3.51 -17.60
N ALA A 67 7.63 2.89 -17.20
CA ALA A 67 7.21 2.97 -15.80
C ALA A 67 8.22 2.19 -14.92
N SER A 68 8.74 2.84 -13.88
CA SER A 68 9.62 2.18 -12.90
C SER A 68 8.84 1.46 -11.80
N ASP A 69 7.55 1.73 -11.64
CA ASP A 69 6.76 1.13 -10.57
C ASP A 69 5.25 1.12 -10.83
N PHE A 70 4.52 0.44 -9.93
CA PHE A 70 3.07 0.56 -9.82
C PHE A 70 2.58 0.26 -8.39
N ARG A 71 1.44 0.84 -8.03
CA ARG A 71 0.62 0.46 -6.86
C ARG A 71 -0.39 -0.60 -7.27
N ILE A 72 -0.54 -1.66 -6.47
CA ILE A 72 -1.71 -2.53 -6.57
C ILE A 72 -2.67 -2.22 -5.42
N ASP A 73 -3.79 -1.61 -5.79
CA ASP A 73 -4.92 -1.32 -4.91
C ASP A 73 -5.51 -2.61 -4.34
N ALA A 74 -5.98 -2.53 -3.09
CA ALA A 74 -6.75 -3.54 -2.40
C ALA A 74 -6.12 -4.95 -2.43
N THR A 75 -4.79 -5.02 -2.41
CA THR A 75 -4.04 -6.29 -2.55
C THR A 75 -4.37 -7.29 -1.46
N LYS A 76 -4.79 -6.83 -0.27
CA LYS A 76 -5.25 -7.71 0.81
C LYS A 76 -6.34 -8.71 0.39
N HIS A 77 -7.06 -8.43 -0.69
CA HIS A 77 -8.10 -9.31 -1.23
C HIS A 77 -7.59 -10.30 -2.30
N ILE A 78 -6.28 -10.41 -2.49
CA ILE A 78 -5.63 -11.41 -3.36
C ILE A 78 -4.85 -12.38 -2.46
N SER A 79 -4.98 -13.69 -2.73
CA SER A 79 -4.24 -14.69 -1.96
C SER A 79 -2.72 -14.52 -2.18
N PRO A 80 -1.88 -14.82 -1.17
CA PRO A 80 -0.42 -14.78 -1.34
C PRO A 80 0.09 -15.62 -2.52
N GLU A 81 -0.49 -16.80 -2.71
CA GLU A 81 -0.17 -17.71 -3.81
C GLU A 81 -0.47 -17.10 -5.18
N ASP A 82 -1.66 -16.54 -5.35
CA ASP A 82 -2.07 -15.95 -6.62
C ASP A 82 -1.24 -14.70 -6.92
N LEU A 83 -1.00 -13.87 -5.90
CA LEU A 83 -0.18 -12.69 -6.03
C LEU A 83 1.26 -13.04 -6.44
N SER A 84 1.85 -14.06 -5.81
CA SER A 84 3.18 -14.56 -6.19
C SER A 84 3.21 -15.08 -7.63
N ALA A 85 2.21 -15.88 -8.02
CA ALA A 85 2.09 -16.39 -9.38
C ALA A 85 1.95 -15.27 -10.42
N ILE A 86 1.22 -14.20 -10.10
CA ILE A 86 1.11 -12.99 -10.94
C ILE A 86 2.49 -12.34 -11.10
N LYS A 87 3.24 -12.14 -10.02
CA LYS A 87 4.61 -11.58 -10.09
C LYS A 87 5.54 -12.46 -10.91
N LYS A 88 5.46 -13.78 -10.74
CA LYS A 88 6.25 -14.73 -11.52
C LYS A 88 5.93 -14.64 -13.02
N LYS A 89 4.65 -14.52 -13.39
CA LYS A 89 4.23 -14.33 -14.79
C LYS A 89 4.78 -13.03 -15.38
N VAL A 90 4.72 -11.92 -14.63
CA VAL A 90 5.30 -10.63 -15.06
C VAL A 90 6.82 -10.78 -15.24
N GLN A 91 7.53 -11.37 -14.27
CA GLN A 91 8.96 -11.63 -14.36
C GLN A 91 9.32 -12.45 -15.62
N ILE A 92 8.60 -13.54 -15.90
CA ILE A 92 8.81 -14.38 -17.08
C ILE A 92 8.64 -13.55 -18.37
N LYS A 93 7.61 -12.71 -18.45
CA LYS A 93 7.35 -11.86 -19.62
C LYS A 93 8.39 -10.75 -19.79
N MET A 94 9.02 -10.30 -18.71
CA MET A 94 10.13 -9.35 -18.73
C MET A 94 11.49 -10.01 -19.05
N GLY A 95 11.50 -11.27 -19.51
CA GLY A 95 12.73 -11.98 -19.86
C GLY A 95 13.33 -12.79 -18.70
N GLY A 96 12.54 -13.10 -17.68
CA GLY A 96 12.96 -13.91 -16.53
C GLY A 96 13.52 -13.11 -15.36
N LYS A 97 13.58 -11.78 -15.46
CA LYS A 97 14.01 -10.87 -14.40
C LYS A 97 13.15 -9.61 -14.43
N LEU A 98 12.82 -9.04 -13.28
CA LEU A 98 12.23 -7.70 -13.20
C LEU A 98 13.30 -6.63 -13.49
N PRO A 99 12.95 -5.45 -14.03
CA PRO A 99 13.89 -4.36 -14.23
C PRO A 99 14.63 -3.99 -12.93
N ASP A 100 15.84 -3.45 -13.04
CA ASP A 100 16.68 -3.15 -11.87
C ASP A 100 16.15 -1.96 -11.06
N ASP A 101 15.50 -1.00 -11.72
CA ASP A 101 14.82 0.15 -11.11
C ASP A 101 13.37 -0.15 -10.72
N PHE A 102 12.91 -1.40 -10.91
CA PHE A 102 11.53 -1.76 -10.63
C PHE A 102 11.25 -1.97 -9.15
N PHE A 103 10.13 -1.42 -8.68
CA PHE A 103 9.45 -1.91 -7.48
C PHE A 103 7.93 -1.87 -7.62
N VAL A 104 7.23 -2.64 -6.80
CA VAL A 104 5.77 -2.57 -6.65
C VAL A 104 5.45 -2.39 -5.19
N TRP A 105 4.45 -1.56 -4.87
CA TRP A 105 3.86 -1.57 -3.53
C TRP A 105 2.42 -2.03 -3.53
N LEU A 106 2.13 -2.90 -2.57
CA LEU A 106 0.88 -3.61 -2.43
C LEU A 106 0.06 -2.98 -1.30
N GLU A 107 -1.12 -2.44 -1.60
CA GLU A 107 -2.01 -1.95 -0.55
C GLU A 107 -2.55 -3.11 0.29
N VAL A 108 -1.97 -3.30 1.48
CA VAL A 108 -2.43 -4.24 2.48
C VAL A 108 -2.97 -3.47 3.68
N LEU A 109 -3.99 -2.63 3.43
CA LEU A 109 -4.65 -1.84 4.46
C LEU A 109 -5.44 -2.74 5.42
N THR A 110 -4.97 -2.84 6.65
CA THR A 110 -5.50 -3.78 7.64
C THR A 110 -6.82 -3.33 8.26
N GLY A 111 -7.10 -2.03 8.41
CA GLY A 111 -8.43 -1.52 8.79
C GLY A 111 -9.04 -2.10 10.07
N GLY A 112 -8.25 -2.62 11.01
CA GLY A 112 -8.68 -3.35 12.22
C GLY A 112 -8.39 -4.86 12.18
N GLU A 113 -7.93 -5.37 11.04
CA GLU A 113 -7.62 -6.78 10.78
C GLU A 113 -6.13 -7.10 10.97
N ALA A 114 -5.32 -6.15 11.46
CA ALA A 114 -3.86 -6.32 11.52
C ALA A 114 -3.44 -7.50 12.42
N GLN A 115 -4.23 -7.77 13.46
CA GLN A 115 -4.02 -8.91 14.34
C GLN A 115 -4.16 -10.27 13.63
N TYR A 116 -4.87 -10.31 12.50
CA TYR A 116 -5.06 -11.51 11.68
C TYR A 116 -4.12 -11.54 10.48
N ILE A 117 -3.86 -10.40 9.85
CA ILE A 117 -3.00 -10.27 8.67
C ILE A 117 -1.51 -10.35 9.05
N TRP A 118 -1.09 -9.61 10.09
CA TRP A 118 0.30 -9.51 10.52
C TRP A 118 0.66 -10.45 11.66
N THR A 119 -0.20 -10.56 12.69
CA THR A 119 0.14 -11.30 13.93
C THR A 119 -0.67 -12.59 14.17
N GLY A 120 -1.58 -12.95 13.27
CA GLY A 120 -2.50 -14.09 13.43
C GLY A 120 -1.85 -15.44 13.12
N PRO A 121 -2.45 -16.60 13.41
CA PRO A 121 -1.75 -17.90 13.38
C PRO A 121 -1.23 -18.39 12.00
N SER A 122 -1.40 -17.62 10.91
CA SER A 122 -1.02 -17.98 9.53
C SER A 122 -0.46 -16.80 8.70
N TRP A 123 0.30 -15.92 9.37
CA TRP A 123 1.04 -14.74 8.90
C TRP A 123 1.05 -14.50 7.39
N TYR A 124 0.09 -13.73 6.87
CA TYR A 124 0.01 -13.36 5.45
C TYR A 124 1.34 -12.76 4.96
N GLY A 125 1.96 -11.87 5.73
CA GLY A 125 3.27 -11.28 5.41
C GLY A 125 4.40 -12.31 5.29
N THR A 126 4.61 -13.14 6.32
CA THR A 126 5.67 -14.17 6.31
C THR A 126 5.40 -15.27 5.28
N LYS A 127 4.16 -15.75 5.19
CA LYS A 127 3.72 -16.74 4.20
C LYS A 127 3.96 -16.21 2.79
N PHE A 128 3.55 -14.98 2.52
CA PHE A 128 3.76 -14.34 1.23
C PHE A 128 5.24 -14.19 0.91
N ALA A 129 6.06 -13.70 1.85
CA ALA A 129 7.50 -13.61 1.67
C ALA A 129 8.14 -14.98 1.36
N ASN A 130 7.70 -16.04 2.02
CA ASN A 130 8.18 -17.40 1.76
C ASN A 130 7.77 -17.92 0.37
N ILE A 131 6.53 -17.67 -0.06
CA ILE A 131 6.06 -18.06 -1.40
C ILE A 131 6.80 -17.27 -2.47
N LEU A 132 7.01 -15.96 -2.28
CA LEU A 132 7.80 -15.13 -3.20
C LEU A 132 9.23 -15.66 -3.35
N LYS A 133 9.87 -16.05 -2.24
CA LYS A 133 11.21 -16.67 -2.28
C LYS A 133 11.22 -17.98 -3.06
N GLN A 134 10.16 -18.79 -2.94
CA GLN A 134 10.02 -20.03 -3.70
C GLN A 134 9.85 -19.77 -5.20
N ASP A 135 9.01 -18.80 -5.57
CA ASP A 135 8.66 -18.57 -6.98
C ASP A 135 9.67 -17.70 -7.74
N LEU A 136 10.17 -16.62 -7.13
CA LEU A 136 11.09 -15.68 -7.76
C LEU A 136 12.56 -16.08 -7.61
N ILE A 137 12.88 -16.97 -6.65
CA ILE A 137 14.16 -17.65 -6.42
C ILE A 137 15.33 -16.74 -6.00
N LEU A 138 15.33 -15.47 -6.40
CA LEU A 138 16.34 -14.47 -6.06
C LEU A 138 15.82 -13.52 -4.98
N ASP A 139 16.52 -13.40 -3.86
CA ASP A 139 16.16 -12.47 -2.77
C ASP A 139 16.04 -11.01 -3.28
N LEU A 140 16.91 -10.62 -4.22
CA LEU A 140 16.86 -9.29 -4.86
C LEU A 140 15.55 -9.02 -5.62
N GLU A 141 14.86 -10.04 -6.11
CA GLU A 141 13.56 -9.89 -6.78
C GLU A 141 12.42 -9.79 -5.76
N VAL A 142 12.55 -10.48 -4.62
CA VAL A 142 11.62 -10.36 -3.49
C VAL A 142 11.69 -8.95 -2.90
N ASP A 143 12.88 -8.36 -2.82
CA ASP A 143 13.08 -6.99 -2.33
C ASP A 143 12.38 -5.94 -3.19
N LYS A 144 12.08 -6.23 -4.46
CA LYS A 144 11.30 -5.32 -5.34
C LYS A 144 9.81 -5.29 -5.00
N ILE A 145 9.34 -6.19 -4.15
CA ILE A 145 7.94 -6.30 -3.76
C ILE A 145 7.76 -5.72 -2.35
N LYS A 146 7.05 -4.61 -2.27
CA LYS A 146 6.82 -3.86 -1.04
C LYS A 146 5.38 -4.01 -0.59
N MET A 147 5.16 -4.11 0.71
CA MET A 147 3.82 -4.17 1.31
C MET A 147 3.57 -2.85 2.02
N TRP A 148 2.47 -2.19 1.66
CA TRP A 148 2.03 -1.03 2.40
C TRP A 148 1.45 -1.47 3.75
N ASP A 149 2.04 -0.90 4.77
CA ASP A 149 1.71 -1.06 6.17
C ASP A 149 0.76 0.04 6.68
N GLY A 150 -0.37 -0.40 7.24
CA GLY A 150 -1.42 0.43 7.84
C GLY A 150 -1.13 0.91 9.27
N LEU A 151 0.11 0.86 9.74
CA LEU A 151 0.53 1.35 11.08
C LEU A 151 0.07 2.77 11.41
N TYR A 152 -0.29 3.58 10.41
CA TYR A 152 -0.54 4.99 10.57
C TYR A 152 -1.91 5.42 10.05
N PRO A 153 -2.70 6.13 10.86
CA PRO A 153 -2.64 6.31 12.33
C PRO A 153 -3.29 5.15 13.09
N LYS A 154 -3.94 4.23 12.37
CA LYS A 154 -5.03 3.40 12.90
C LYS A 154 -4.55 2.20 13.71
N GLU A 155 -3.42 1.58 13.34
CA GLU A 155 -2.95 0.33 13.95
C GLU A 155 -1.46 0.37 14.35
N PRO A 156 -1.00 1.35 15.16
CA PRO A 156 0.42 1.67 15.39
C PRO A 156 1.24 0.58 16.12
N PHE A 157 0.59 -0.45 16.63
CA PHE A 157 1.21 -1.54 17.39
C PHE A 157 1.28 -2.86 16.62
N HIS A 158 0.69 -2.94 15.43
CA HIS A 158 0.61 -4.18 14.65
C HIS A 158 1.59 -4.18 13.48
N ASN A 159 2.88 -4.13 13.81
CA ASN A 159 3.95 -4.15 12.82
C ASN A 159 3.90 -5.43 11.97
N PRO A 160 4.11 -5.33 10.64
CA PRO A 160 4.37 -6.47 9.79
C PRO A 160 5.56 -7.28 10.29
N THR A 161 5.49 -8.61 10.18
CA THR A 161 6.59 -9.54 10.52
C THR A 161 7.59 -9.71 9.38
N VAL A 162 7.48 -8.92 8.30
CA VAL A 162 8.40 -8.92 7.16
C VAL A 162 9.56 -7.95 7.39
N PRO A 163 10.72 -8.14 6.75
CA PRO A 163 11.83 -7.20 6.83
C PRO A 163 11.42 -5.77 6.45
N ARG A 164 12.02 -4.77 7.09
CA ARG A 164 11.62 -3.37 6.90
C ARG A 164 11.87 -2.81 5.51
N HIS A 165 12.86 -3.33 4.80
CA HIS A 165 13.06 -2.98 3.39
C HIS A 165 11.91 -3.46 2.48
N CYS A 166 11.08 -4.41 2.91
CA CYS A 166 9.87 -4.83 2.20
C CYS A 166 8.63 -4.02 2.58
N VAL A 167 8.77 -2.98 3.40
CA VAL A 167 7.64 -2.20 3.91
C VAL A 167 7.58 -0.81 3.25
N VAL A 168 6.36 -0.43 2.87
CA VAL A 168 6.02 0.96 2.57
C VAL A 168 5.21 1.51 3.74
N ILE A 169 5.62 2.67 4.25
CA ILE A 169 4.88 3.41 5.27
C ILE A 169 4.30 4.64 4.57
N GLN A 170 2.97 4.72 4.55
CA GLN A 170 2.25 5.83 3.95
C GLN A 170 1.35 6.47 4.99
N ASN A 171 1.30 7.79 4.98
CA ASN A 171 0.28 8.54 5.71
C ASN A 171 -1.00 8.59 4.86
N ASP A 172 -2.00 7.76 5.18
CA ASP A 172 -3.30 7.68 4.51
C ASP A 172 -4.44 8.17 5.41
N ASP A 173 -4.15 9.23 6.16
CA ASP A 173 -5.07 9.76 7.15
C ASP A 173 -6.02 10.78 6.53
N HIS A 174 -6.98 10.27 5.75
CA HIS A 174 -8.08 11.05 5.19
C HIS A 174 -9.04 11.57 6.28
N ASP A 175 -9.15 10.88 7.42
CA ASP A 175 -10.21 11.09 8.41
C ASP A 175 -9.79 11.92 9.66
N GLN A 176 -8.50 12.15 9.90
CA GLN A 176 -8.05 12.90 11.08
C GLN A 176 -7.67 14.36 10.80
N GLN A 177 -8.04 15.19 11.77
CA GLN A 177 -8.00 16.66 11.72
C GLN A 177 -6.58 17.25 11.73
N ASN A 178 -6.50 18.45 11.16
CA ASN A 178 -5.34 19.27 10.78
C ASN A 178 -4.10 19.23 11.73
N PRO A 179 -4.19 19.25 13.08
CA PRO A 179 -2.97 19.24 13.92
C PRO A 179 -2.35 17.85 14.10
N VAL A 180 -3.17 16.80 14.11
CA VAL A 180 -2.73 15.42 14.34
C VAL A 180 -2.03 14.89 13.10
N HIS A 181 -2.62 15.13 11.93
CA HIS A 181 -2.10 14.76 10.63
C HIS A 181 -0.68 15.33 10.40
N ARG A 182 -0.47 16.61 10.67
CA ARG A 182 0.84 17.28 10.52
C ARG A 182 1.94 16.65 11.37
N ASN A 183 1.64 16.35 12.63
CA ASN A 183 2.60 15.71 13.53
C ASN A 183 2.94 14.28 13.07
N PHE A 184 2.00 13.58 12.43
CA PHE A 184 2.28 12.28 11.83
C PHE A 184 3.24 12.36 10.65
N GLU A 185 3.08 13.34 9.75
CA GLU A 185 4.03 13.55 8.66
C GLU A 185 5.43 13.83 9.16
N ILE A 186 5.59 14.68 10.19
CA ILE A 186 6.89 14.92 10.81
C ILE A 186 7.45 13.63 11.42
N ARG A 187 6.61 12.86 12.14
CA ARG A 187 7.00 11.59 12.75
C ARG A 187 7.44 10.57 11.71
N LEU A 188 6.80 10.52 10.55
CA LEU A 188 7.12 9.60 9.46
C LEU A 188 8.60 9.71 9.08
N PHE A 189 9.18 10.92 9.09
CA PHE A 189 10.59 11.13 8.70
C PHE A 189 11.56 11.21 9.89
N THR A 190 11.06 11.41 11.12
CA THR A 190 11.91 11.53 12.31
C THR A 190 11.99 10.25 13.14
N ASN A 191 10.86 9.56 13.34
CA ASN A 191 10.77 8.35 14.17
C ASN A 191 9.52 7.50 13.81
N PRO A 192 9.52 6.84 12.64
CA PRO A 192 8.40 6.00 12.23
C PRO A 192 8.26 4.75 13.09
N ASN A 193 7.03 4.25 13.20
CA ASN A 193 6.62 3.15 14.04
C ASN A 193 7.33 1.90 13.55
N GLY A 194 7.92 1.18 14.50
CA GLY A 194 8.59 -0.07 14.21
C GLY A 194 9.92 0.06 13.47
N VAL A 195 10.45 1.27 13.30
CA VAL A 195 11.82 1.51 12.81
C VAL A 195 12.68 1.95 13.99
N THR A 196 13.78 1.25 14.25
CA THR A 196 14.59 1.45 15.46
C THR A 196 15.84 2.31 15.20
N ASP A 197 16.28 2.44 13.95
CA ASP A 197 17.54 3.14 13.61
C ASP A 197 17.42 4.22 12.52
N ASN A 198 16.20 4.57 12.14
CA ASN A 198 15.86 5.61 11.16
C ASN A 198 16.79 5.63 9.93
N ASN A 199 16.86 4.50 9.20
CA ASN A 199 17.56 4.32 7.92
C ASN A 199 19.09 4.06 7.97
N ASN A 200 19.62 3.49 9.04
CA ASN A 200 20.99 2.96 8.99
C ASN A 200 21.02 1.49 8.54
N ASN A 201 20.07 0.67 8.98
CA ASN A 201 19.92 -0.73 8.57
C ASN A 201 18.48 -1.09 8.19
N ASP A 202 17.48 -0.31 8.61
CA ASP A 202 16.07 -0.48 8.25
C ASP A 202 15.58 0.69 7.37
N TRP A 203 15.37 0.44 6.06
CA TRP A 203 14.97 1.46 5.08
C TRP A 203 13.58 1.20 4.49
N PRO A 204 12.47 1.46 5.20
CA PRO A 204 11.16 1.43 4.55
C PRO A 204 11.05 2.57 3.52
N ILE A 205 10.23 2.35 2.49
CA ILE A 205 9.80 3.43 1.60
C ILE A 205 8.79 4.29 2.38
N ARG A 206 8.90 5.61 2.29
CA ARG A 206 8.05 6.57 3.04
C ARG A 206 7.32 7.48 2.06
N PHE A 207 6.00 7.51 2.13
CA PHE A 207 5.16 8.36 1.29
C PHE A 207 4.31 9.32 2.13
N ILE A 208 4.28 10.58 1.68
CA ILE A 208 3.23 11.53 2.04
C ILE A 208 2.25 11.58 0.88
N LEU A 209 0.96 11.40 1.16
CA LEU A 209 -0.09 11.72 0.20
C LEU A 209 -0.71 13.07 0.55
N SER A 210 -1.02 13.85 -0.48
CA SER A 210 -2.03 14.91 -0.34
C SER A 210 -3.40 14.24 -0.22
N SER A 211 -4.06 14.39 0.93
CA SER A 211 -5.42 13.90 1.17
C SER A 211 -6.46 14.93 0.74
N TYR A 212 -7.67 14.47 0.45
CA TYR A 212 -8.80 15.30 0.04
C TYR A 212 -9.92 15.15 1.07
N TYR A 213 -10.29 16.23 1.76
CA TYR A 213 -11.33 16.21 2.80
C TYR A 213 -12.64 16.75 2.24
N HIS A 214 -13.69 15.90 2.22
CA HIS A 214 -15.07 16.31 1.94
C HIS A 214 -15.96 16.01 3.12
N ALA A 215 -16.76 16.99 3.54
CA ALA A 215 -17.87 16.72 4.43
C ALA A 215 -18.91 15.87 3.69
N TYR A 216 -19.45 14.88 4.40
CA TYR A 216 -20.35 13.88 3.84
C TYR A 216 -21.64 14.55 3.33
N GLY A 217 -21.95 14.43 2.03
CA GLY A 217 -23.21 14.89 1.45
C GLY A 217 -23.16 16.19 0.64
N ASP A 218 -22.00 16.84 0.52
CA ASP A 218 -21.88 18.07 -0.27
C ASP A 218 -21.70 17.76 -1.77
N LEU A 219 -22.40 18.53 -2.62
CA LEU A 219 -22.01 18.69 -4.02
C LEU A 219 -20.61 19.28 -4.01
N VAL A 220 -19.62 18.49 -4.41
CA VAL A 220 -18.22 18.88 -4.40
C VAL A 220 -18.00 19.98 -5.45
N PRO A 221 -17.81 21.25 -5.07
CA PRO A 221 -17.45 22.26 -6.04
C PRO A 221 -16.06 21.93 -6.60
N TYR A 222 -15.82 22.32 -7.85
CA TYR A 222 -14.48 22.20 -8.42
C TYR A 222 -13.46 22.93 -7.54
N ILE A 223 -12.47 22.21 -7.04
CA ILE A 223 -11.34 22.76 -6.29
C ILE A 223 -10.08 22.51 -7.12
N LYS A 224 -9.34 23.58 -7.39
CA LYS A 224 -8.08 23.47 -8.13
C LYS A 224 -7.04 22.76 -7.27
N ALA A 225 -6.61 21.58 -7.70
CA ALA A 225 -5.61 20.78 -7.00
C ALA A 225 -4.27 21.52 -6.86
N HIS A 226 -3.82 22.26 -7.88
CA HIS A 226 -2.59 23.05 -7.83
C HIS A 226 -2.83 24.55 -7.64
N GLU A 227 -2.24 25.12 -6.60
CA GLU A 227 -2.30 26.55 -6.29
C GLU A 227 -0.89 27.07 -5.94
N PRO A 228 -0.29 27.94 -6.77
CA PRO A 228 1.12 28.35 -6.61
C PRO A 228 1.47 29.04 -5.30
N MET A 229 0.51 29.74 -4.68
CA MET A 229 0.70 30.55 -3.48
C MET A 229 0.00 29.97 -2.25
N ALA A 230 -0.57 28.77 -2.34
CA ALA A 230 -1.29 28.22 -1.20
C ALA A 230 -0.33 27.79 -0.09
N CYS A 231 -0.77 27.96 1.15
CA CYS A 231 -0.02 27.51 2.32
C CYS A 231 -0.33 26.06 2.66
N ALA A 232 0.53 25.40 3.45
CA ALA A 232 0.24 24.05 3.90
C ALA A 232 -0.99 24.04 4.81
N TYR A 233 -1.77 22.96 4.74
CA TYR A 233 -2.91 22.75 5.65
C TYR A 233 -4.00 23.85 5.65
N VAL A 234 -4.12 24.65 4.59
CA VAL A 234 -5.19 25.65 4.42
C VAL A 234 -6.28 25.19 3.46
N GLY A 235 -7.50 25.69 3.67
CA GLY A 235 -8.65 25.46 2.79
C GLY A 235 -9.51 24.23 3.14
N ASN A 236 -10.62 24.08 2.42
CA ASN A 236 -11.53 22.93 2.49
C ASN A 236 -11.38 22.15 1.18
N GLY A 237 -10.68 21.02 1.21
CA GLY A 237 -10.36 20.25 -0.01
C GLY A 237 -9.06 19.47 0.14
N TYR A 238 -8.00 19.91 -0.55
CA TYR A 238 -6.72 19.19 -0.54
C TYR A 238 -5.81 19.62 0.62
N THR A 239 -5.14 18.66 1.27
CA THR A 239 -3.98 18.96 2.09
C THR A 239 -2.79 19.31 1.19
N ARG A 240 -2.11 20.40 1.50
CA ARG A 240 -0.99 20.94 0.72
C ARG A 240 0.33 20.77 1.48
N THR A 241 0.64 19.53 1.81
CA THR A 241 1.69 19.12 2.76
C THR A 241 3.10 19.51 2.31
N HIS A 242 3.34 19.62 1.00
CA HIS A 242 4.62 20.00 0.39
C HIS A 242 5.07 21.46 0.60
N ARG A 243 4.42 22.21 1.49
CA ARG A 243 4.76 23.61 1.82
C ARG A 243 4.91 23.84 3.33
N ASP A 244 5.03 22.75 4.10
CA ASP A 244 5.25 22.81 5.55
C ASP A 244 6.74 22.63 5.86
N ILE A 245 7.39 23.68 6.39
CA ILE A 245 8.84 23.66 6.67
C ILE A 245 9.24 22.55 7.65
N PRO A 246 8.54 22.32 8.77
CA PRO A 246 8.84 21.19 9.64
C PRO A 246 8.79 19.82 8.94
N VAL A 247 7.77 19.54 8.13
CA VAL A 247 7.69 18.29 7.36
C VAL A 247 8.83 18.22 6.33
N ILE A 248 9.07 19.29 5.56
CA ILE A 248 10.13 19.33 4.54
C ILE A 248 11.51 19.11 5.19
N ASN A 249 11.78 19.77 6.31
CA ASN A 249 13.07 19.60 6.98
C ASN A 249 13.22 18.22 7.63
N ALA A 250 12.13 17.60 8.08
CA ALA A 250 12.15 16.20 8.50
C ALA A 250 12.51 15.26 7.33
N MET A 251 11.90 15.44 6.16
CA MET A 251 12.24 14.70 4.93
C MET A 251 13.69 14.92 4.51
N ARG A 252 14.18 16.17 4.54
CA ARG A 252 15.55 16.51 4.18
C ARG A 252 16.55 15.86 5.14
N ALA A 253 16.31 15.93 6.44
CA ALA A 253 17.15 15.27 7.43
C ALA A 253 17.20 13.75 7.22
N TRP A 254 16.05 13.12 6.91
CA TRP A 254 15.96 11.72 6.54
C TRP A 254 16.82 11.38 5.31
N MET A 255 16.77 12.22 4.27
CA MET A 255 17.59 12.12 3.06
C MET A 255 19.05 12.59 3.23
N LYS A 256 19.48 12.93 4.45
CA LYS A 256 20.82 13.46 4.76
C LYS A 256 21.15 14.77 4.03
N LEU A 257 20.14 15.60 3.78
CA LEU A 257 20.24 16.93 3.20
C LEU A 257 20.22 18.01 4.29
N THR A 258 20.84 19.15 4.02
CA THR A 258 20.82 20.32 4.92
C THR A 258 19.42 20.91 5.05
N PRO A 259 19.02 21.50 6.19
CA PRO A 259 17.73 22.19 6.32
C PRO A 259 17.53 23.32 5.31
N ILE A 260 16.27 23.64 5.02
CA ILE A 260 15.83 24.71 4.11
C ILE A 260 14.91 25.71 4.84
N SER A 261 14.83 26.94 4.34
CA SER A 261 14.00 28.02 4.90
C SER A 261 12.79 28.34 4.02
N GLU A 262 11.82 29.04 4.60
CA GLU A 262 10.63 29.52 3.88
C GLU A 262 10.99 30.42 2.70
N ALA A 263 11.97 31.31 2.90
CA ALA A 263 12.44 32.23 1.87
C ALA A 263 13.00 31.49 0.65
N SER A 264 13.73 30.39 0.87
CA SER A 264 14.25 29.58 -0.25
C SER A 264 13.20 28.74 -0.98
N LEU A 265 11.99 28.63 -0.42
CA LEU A 265 10.86 27.94 -1.03
C LEU A 265 9.76 28.90 -1.51
N ASP A 266 9.98 30.22 -1.39
CA ASP A 266 9.01 31.27 -1.74
C ASP A 266 7.65 31.07 -1.03
N ILE A 267 7.71 30.73 0.27
CA ILE A 267 6.54 30.51 1.15
C ILE A 267 6.54 31.39 2.41
N GLY A 268 7.31 32.48 2.41
CA GLY A 268 7.36 33.41 3.56
C GLY A 268 6.04 34.11 3.86
N HIS A 269 5.06 34.05 2.95
CA HIS A 269 3.69 34.55 3.18
C HIS A 269 2.80 33.58 3.96
N CYS A 270 3.30 32.39 4.33
CA CYS A 270 2.55 31.35 5.02
C CYS A 270 2.71 31.33 6.54
N THR A 271 3.45 32.29 7.09
CA THR A 271 3.71 32.45 8.54
C THR A 271 2.57 33.15 9.27
#